data_AF-A0A1H4EFA6-F1
#
_entry.id   AF-A0A1H4EFA6-F1
#
_cell.length_a   1.000
_cell.length_b   1.000
_cell.length_c   1.000
_cell.angle_alpha   90.00
_cell.angle_beta   90.00
_cell.angle_gamma   90.00
#
_symmetry.space_group_name_H-M   'P 1'
#
loop_
_entity.id
_entity.type
_entity.pdbx_description
1 polymer ?
#
loop_
_entity_poly.entity_id
_entity_poly.type
_entity_poly.pdbx_seq_one_letter_code
_entity_poly.pdbx_strand_id
1 'polypeptide(L)'
;MRTWDKIFPDKSDIVIWGAGKNGEKWARFLMDASKHLKYFVDNNLNLNSISITNEAGKTVTYEVKHPDTLQFDDEIVLISPYKYVEEIFERVKKQGGKRVLIANILNYLPMDYNLNVEDTLWCYPGHFYSLYPSLRDIREKYDKSAKNEKSGLDQDGIDLKPEKQLVLLDKMNKMFDDAPKWLDLKEQSRKRYRYKKGNTAFGLSDALVLHFILRLYAPNRIIEVGSGFSSAATLDTNEYYMNNAMEVEFIEPYPQLLYSLIKKGDNERVKIYPQKLQEIPLDIFRELKKGDILFIDSTHVSKFGSDVNYLFFHILPCLEKGVLVHFHDIFYPWEYPEQWLEKRAWNELYMLRAFLQGNKEWEPLFFNHYLATAYKDKYHEEWQKIDDLGGGSFWMRKK
;
A
#
# COMPACT_ATOMS: atom_id res chain seq x y z
N MET A 1 -20.09 -27.90 -11.24
CA MET A 1 -20.58 -27.40 -9.94
C MET A 1 -20.10 -25.96 -9.82
N ARG A 2 -21.01 -24.99 -9.73
CA ARG A 2 -20.59 -23.58 -9.64
C ARG A 2 -19.85 -23.42 -8.31
N THR A 3 -18.81 -22.58 -8.26
CA THR A 3 -18.04 -22.31 -7.02
C THR A 3 -18.97 -21.96 -5.84
N TRP A 4 -20.12 -21.35 -6.16
CA TRP A 4 -21.18 -20.98 -5.23
C TRP A 4 -21.86 -22.14 -4.51
N ASP A 5 -21.96 -23.31 -5.12
CA ASP A 5 -22.62 -24.45 -4.48
C ASP A 5 -21.78 -25.01 -3.32
N LYS A 6 -20.47 -24.73 -3.31
CA LYS A 6 -19.58 -25.03 -2.18
C LYS A 6 -19.70 -24.01 -1.05
N ILE A 7 -19.91 -22.74 -1.36
CA ILE A 7 -20.00 -21.65 -0.38
C ILE A 7 -21.41 -21.55 0.21
N PHE A 8 -22.42 -21.67 -0.64
CA PHE A 8 -23.85 -21.64 -0.33
C PHE A 8 -24.52 -22.94 -0.81
N PRO A 9 -24.39 -24.03 -0.03
CA PRO A 9 -25.12 -25.27 -0.31
C PRO A 9 -26.63 -25.01 -0.34
N ASP A 10 -27.37 -25.64 -1.25
CA ASP A 10 -28.80 -25.37 -1.51
C ASP A 10 -29.73 -25.49 -0.29
N LYS A 11 -29.29 -26.18 0.76
CA LYS A 11 -30.03 -26.36 2.02
C LYS A 11 -29.60 -25.42 3.15
N SER A 12 -28.73 -24.44 2.88
CA SER A 12 -28.24 -23.53 3.92
C SER A 12 -29.12 -22.28 4.02
N ASP A 13 -29.53 -21.96 5.24
CA ASP A 13 -30.13 -20.66 5.55
C ASP A 13 -29.05 -19.58 5.53
N ILE A 14 -29.29 -18.52 4.76
CA ILE A 14 -28.39 -17.37 4.67
C ILE A 14 -29.04 -16.18 5.37
N VAL A 15 -28.24 -15.45 6.13
CA VAL A 15 -28.65 -14.20 6.79
C VAL A 15 -27.70 -13.09 6.35
N ILE A 16 -28.25 -11.93 6.01
CA ILE A 16 -27.42 -10.75 5.67
C ILE A 16 -27.47 -9.77 6.84
N TRP A 17 -26.33 -9.55 7.49
CA TRP A 17 -26.17 -8.44 8.42
C TRP A 17 -25.87 -7.17 7.64
N GLY A 18 -26.66 -6.12 7.86
CA GLY A 18 -26.66 -4.81 7.20
C GLY A 18 -27.59 -4.76 5.99
N ALA A 19 -28.67 -3.97 6.10
CA ALA A 19 -29.68 -3.76 5.06
C ALA A 19 -29.41 -2.53 4.17
N GLY A 20 -28.17 -2.06 4.12
CA GLY A 20 -27.75 -0.99 3.21
C GLY A 20 -27.44 -1.49 1.79
N LYS A 21 -26.88 -0.61 0.95
CA LYS A 21 -26.58 -0.89 -0.48
C LYS A 21 -25.82 -2.20 -0.73
N ASN A 22 -24.87 -2.56 0.14
CA ASN A 22 -24.11 -3.82 -0.02
C ASN A 22 -24.97 -5.05 0.30
N GLY A 23 -25.80 -4.97 1.34
CA GLY A 23 -26.72 -6.04 1.69
C GLY A 23 -27.76 -6.27 0.61
N GLU A 24 -28.28 -5.19 0.02
CA GLU A 24 -29.17 -5.29 -1.14
C GLU A 24 -28.49 -5.99 -2.33
N LYS A 25 -27.23 -5.66 -2.63
CA LYS A 25 -26.46 -6.33 -3.69
C LYS A 25 -26.34 -7.83 -3.43
N TRP A 26 -26.01 -8.22 -2.20
CA TRP A 26 -25.96 -9.63 -1.81
C TRP A 26 -27.31 -10.33 -1.97
N ALA A 27 -28.40 -9.70 -1.55
CA ALA A 27 -29.72 -10.29 -1.69
C ALA A 27 -30.12 -10.49 -3.16
N ARG A 28 -29.82 -9.54 -4.06
CA ARG A 28 -30.04 -9.70 -5.50
C ARG A 28 -29.25 -10.89 -6.04
N PHE A 29 -27.96 -10.97 -5.71
CA PHE A 29 -27.11 -12.10 -6.10
C PHE A 29 -27.69 -13.45 -5.64
N LEU A 30 -28.08 -13.56 -4.36
CA LEU A 30 -28.65 -14.79 -3.82
C LEU A 30 -29.97 -15.14 -4.50
N MET A 31 -30.81 -14.14 -4.80
CA MET A 31 -32.06 -14.35 -5.55
C MET A 31 -31.79 -14.91 -6.95
N ASP A 32 -30.85 -14.33 -7.68
CA ASP A 32 -30.51 -14.76 -9.05
C ASP A 32 -29.80 -16.12 -9.07
N ALA A 33 -29.01 -16.41 -8.03
CA ALA A 33 -28.39 -17.72 -7.80
C ALA A 33 -29.36 -18.77 -7.22
N SER A 34 -30.64 -18.43 -7.03
CA SER A 34 -31.67 -19.30 -6.43
C SER A 34 -31.29 -19.85 -5.05
N LYS A 35 -30.60 -19.04 -4.23
CA LYS A 35 -30.19 -19.36 -2.86
C LYS A 35 -31.16 -18.79 -1.84
N HIS A 36 -31.38 -19.52 -0.75
CA HIS A 36 -32.34 -19.15 0.28
C HIS A 36 -31.79 -18.06 1.22
N LEU A 37 -32.33 -16.85 1.12
CA LEU A 37 -32.10 -15.76 2.07
C LEU A 37 -33.24 -15.71 3.08
N LYS A 38 -32.92 -15.92 4.36
CA LYS A 38 -33.90 -16.06 5.46
C LYS A 38 -34.41 -14.69 5.95
N TYR A 39 -33.49 -13.78 6.27
CA TYR A 39 -33.79 -12.42 6.72
C TYR A 39 -32.54 -11.52 6.69
N PHE A 40 -32.76 -10.22 6.88
CA PHE A 40 -31.73 -9.24 7.17
C PHE A 40 -31.58 -8.98 8.67
N VAL A 41 -30.40 -8.52 9.09
CA VAL A 41 -30.15 -8.02 10.44
C VAL A 41 -29.68 -6.58 10.34
N ASP A 42 -30.30 -5.65 11.06
CA ASP A 42 -29.87 -4.25 11.05
C ASP A 42 -30.05 -3.60 12.42
N ASN A 43 -29.15 -2.66 12.76
CA ASN A 43 -29.23 -1.89 14.00
C ASN A 43 -30.33 -0.81 13.94
N ASN A 44 -30.86 -0.51 12.76
CA ASN A 44 -31.94 0.46 12.60
C ASN A 44 -33.27 -0.10 13.12
N LEU A 45 -33.65 0.32 14.34
CA LEU A 45 -34.91 -0.06 15.00
C LEU A 45 -36.18 0.29 14.21
N ASN A 46 -36.10 1.21 13.24
CA ASN A 46 -37.25 1.60 12.42
C ASN A 46 -37.39 0.77 11.14
N LEU A 47 -36.46 -0.15 10.88
CA LEU A 47 -36.44 -0.97 9.68
C LEU A 47 -36.88 -2.40 10.01
N ASN A 48 -38.14 -2.72 9.71
CA ASN A 48 -38.72 -4.05 9.97
C ASN A 48 -38.71 -4.98 8.76
N SER A 49 -38.57 -4.42 7.56
CA SER A 49 -38.55 -5.17 6.30
C SER A 49 -37.84 -4.41 5.20
N ILE A 50 -37.29 -5.12 4.22
CA ILE A 50 -36.68 -4.56 3.02
C ILE A 50 -37.14 -5.31 1.77
N SER A 51 -37.47 -4.59 0.71
CA SER A 51 -37.86 -5.18 -0.58
C SER A 51 -36.72 -5.12 -1.57
N ILE A 52 -36.38 -6.25 -2.17
CA ILE A 52 -35.29 -6.41 -3.12
C ILE A 52 -35.87 -6.87 -4.46
N THR A 53 -35.56 -6.14 -5.52
CA THR A 53 -35.88 -6.51 -6.91
C THR A 53 -34.61 -7.00 -7.59
N ASN A 54 -34.65 -8.17 -8.21
CA ASN A 54 -33.55 -8.70 -9.01
C ASN A 54 -33.60 -8.23 -10.47
N GLU A 55 -32.61 -8.63 -11.29
CA GLU A 55 -32.51 -8.21 -12.69
C GLU A 55 -33.67 -8.72 -13.56
N ALA A 56 -34.25 -9.87 -13.21
CA ALA A 56 -35.44 -10.42 -13.85
C ALA A 56 -36.75 -9.69 -13.45
N GLY A 57 -36.67 -8.64 -12.62
CA GLY A 57 -37.84 -7.87 -12.18
C GLY A 57 -38.66 -8.52 -11.07
N LYS A 58 -38.20 -9.64 -10.49
CA LYS A 58 -38.84 -10.29 -9.35
C LYS A 58 -38.50 -9.54 -8.06
N THR A 59 -39.54 -9.09 -7.35
CA THR A 59 -39.41 -8.44 -6.04
C THR A 59 -39.72 -9.41 -4.91
N VAL A 60 -38.87 -9.47 -3.89
CA VAL A 60 -39.09 -10.23 -2.65
C VAL A 60 -38.88 -9.31 -1.45
N THR A 61 -39.78 -9.36 -0.48
CA THR A 61 -39.66 -8.63 0.79
C THR A 61 -39.12 -9.55 1.87
N TYR A 62 -38.05 -9.13 2.52
CA TYR A 62 -37.39 -9.85 3.60
C TYR A 62 -37.65 -9.12 4.93
N GLU A 63 -37.83 -9.90 6.00
CA GLU A 63 -37.85 -9.38 7.37
C GLU A 63 -36.47 -8.80 7.72
N VAL A 64 -36.46 -7.73 8.49
CA VAL A 64 -35.24 -7.15 9.08
C VAL A 64 -35.35 -7.28 10.59
N LYS A 65 -34.42 -8.02 11.19
CA LYS A 65 -34.38 -8.31 12.62
C LYS A 65 -33.36 -7.44 13.33
N HIS A 66 -33.69 -7.06 14.56
CA HIS A 66 -32.73 -6.37 15.42
C HIS A 66 -31.71 -7.37 15.97
N PRO A 67 -30.41 -7.05 16.00
CA PRO A 67 -29.39 -8.02 16.37
C PRO A 67 -29.38 -8.41 17.85
N ASP A 68 -29.93 -7.61 18.76
CA ASP A 68 -29.92 -7.94 20.20
C ASP A 68 -30.71 -9.20 20.55
N THR A 69 -31.68 -9.58 19.70
CA THR A 69 -32.59 -10.69 19.95
C THR A 69 -32.19 -11.99 19.25
N LEU A 70 -31.03 -12.00 18.58
CA LEU A 70 -30.63 -13.11 17.72
C LEU A 70 -29.64 -14.07 18.40
N GLN A 71 -29.86 -15.34 18.11
CA GLN A 71 -28.90 -16.43 18.24
C GLN A 71 -28.83 -17.12 16.88
N PHE A 72 -27.61 -17.38 16.41
CA PHE A 72 -27.34 -18.09 15.17
C PHE A 72 -26.98 -19.54 15.50
N ASP A 73 -27.46 -20.46 14.68
CA ASP A 73 -27.08 -21.87 14.79
C ASP A 73 -26.21 -22.25 13.59
N ASP A 74 -26.84 -22.79 12.55
CA ASP A 74 -26.16 -23.22 11.35
C ASP A 74 -26.26 -22.19 10.22
N GLU A 75 -26.92 -21.04 10.40
CA GLU A 75 -27.00 -20.02 9.35
C GLU A 75 -25.61 -19.59 8.84
N ILE A 76 -25.53 -19.32 7.53
CA ILE A 76 -24.40 -18.60 6.93
C ILE A 76 -24.68 -17.11 7.10
N VAL A 77 -23.88 -16.45 7.93
CA VAL A 77 -24.03 -15.02 8.22
C VAL A 77 -23.12 -14.21 7.30
N LEU A 78 -23.72 -13.42 6.41
CA LEU A 78 -23.04 -12.49 5.51
C LEU A 78 -22.99 -11.09 6.13
N ILE A 79 -21.80 -10.62 6.51
CA ILE A 79 -21.62 -9.28 7.07
C ILE A 79 -21.38 -8.28 5.94
N SER A 80 -22.40 -7.49 5.60
CA SER A 80 -22.38 -6.53 4.48
C SER A 80 -21.74 -5.15 4.75
N PRO A 81 -21.76 -4.61 5.98
CA PRO A 81 -21.12 -3.33 6.29
C PRO A 81 -19.59 -3.43 6.26
N TYR A 82 -18.96 -2.38 5.72
CA TYR A 82 -17.51 -2.16 5.85
C TYR A 82 -17.12 -1.56 7.21
N LYS A 83 -18.00 -0.74 7.79
CA LYS A 83 -17.77 -0.11 9.10
C LYS A 83 -18.11 -1.09 10.21
N TYR A 84 -17.27 -1.11 11.25
CA TYR A 84 -17.45 -1.96 12.44
C TYR A 84 -17.50 -3.46 12.13
N VAL A 85 -16.92 -3.89 11.01
CA VAL A 85 -17.00 -5.29 10.55
C VAL A 85 -16.43 -6.27 11.57
N GLU A 86 -15.34 -5.90 12.26
CA GLU A 86 -14.73 -6.71 13.33
C GLU A 86 -15.67 -6.81 14.54
N GLU A 87 -16.27 -5.71 14.98
CA GLU A 87 -17.23 -5.71 16.09
C GLU A 87 -18.47 -6.55 15.76
N ILE A 88 -18.97 -6.44 14.52
CA ILE A 88 -20.10 -7.24 14.03
C ILE A 88 -19.69 -8.71 13.96
N PHE A 89 -18.50 -9.03 13.46
CA PHE A 89 -18.00 -10.40 13.39
C PHE A 89 -17.90 -11.04 14.77
N GLU A 90 -17.26 -10.35 15.72
CA GLU A 90 -17.15 -10.80 17.11
C GLU A 90 -18.51 -10.99 17.77
N ARG A 91 -19.44 -10.08 17.47
CA ARG A 91 -20.82 -10.18 17.95
C ARG A 91 -21.53 -11.41 17.39
N VAL A 92 -21.45 -11.65 16.09
CA VAL A 92 -22.01 -12.84 15.43
C VAL A 92 -21.40 -14.11 16.04
N LYS A 93 -20.09 -14.12 16.28
CA LYS A 93 -19.40 -15.23 16.96
C LYS A 93 -19.93 -15.48 18.37
N LYS A 94 -20.10 -14.42 19.17
CA LYS A 94 -20.70 -14.52 20.53
C LYS A 94 -22.15 -14.99 20.51
N GLN A 95 -22.88 -14.71 19.42
CA GLN A 95 -24.26 -15.15 19.19
C GLN A 95 -24.35 -16.54 18.56
N GLY A 96 -23.27 -17.33 18.53
CA GLY A 96 -23.29 -18.72 18.05
C GLY A 96 -22.96 -18.92 16.57
N GLY A 97 -22.69 -17.85 15.82
CA GLY A 97 -22.44 -17.91 14.37
C GLY A 97 -21.19 -18.73 14.00
N LYS A 98 -21.40 -19.94 13.46
CA LYS A 98 -20.30 -20.83 13.03
C LYS A 98 -19.73 -20.42 11.67
N ARG A 99 -20.61 -20.14 10.69
CA ARG A 99 -20.28 -19.85 9.29
C ARG A 99 -20.48 -18.36 9.00
N VAL A 100 -19.40 -17.57 9.11
CA VAL A 100 -19.46 -16.11 8.96
C VAL A 100 -18.60 -15.70 7.77
N LEU A 101 -19.18 -14.97 6.82
CA LEU A 101 -18.50 -14.44 5.64
C LEU A 101 -18.56 -12.91 5.66
N ILE A 102 -17.43 -12.27 5.43
CA ILE A 102 -17.33 -10.81 5.35
C ILE A 102 -17.49 -10.39 3.88
N ALA A 103 -18.36 -9.42 3.62
CA ALA A 103 -18.84 -9.08 2.28
C ALA A 103 -17.80 -8.62 1.27
N ASN A 104 -16.56 -8.32 1.71
CA ASN A 104 -15.45 -8.03 0.79
C ASN A 104 -15.18 -9.18 -0.18
N ILE A 105 -15.67 -10.39 0.09
CA ILE A 105 -15.55 -11.52 -0.83
C ILE A 105 -16.21 -11.25 -2.19
N LEU A 106 -17.25 -10.38 -2.27
CA LEU A 106 -17.84 -9.97 -3.55
C LEU A 106 -16.89 -9.14 -4.41
N ASN A 107 -15.94 -8.41 -3.82
CA ASN A 107 -14.97 -7.62 -4.58
C ASN A 107 -14.00 -8.50 -5.38
N TYR A 108 -13.94 -9.80 -5.08
CA TYR A 108 -13.18 -10.79 -5.84
C TYR A 108 -14.02 -11.43 -6.95
N LEU A 109 -15.24 -10.95 -7.18
CA LEU A 109 -16.16 -11.48 -8.19
C LEU A 109 -16.34 -10.47 -9.32
N PRO A 110 -16.35 -10.93 -10.58
CA PRO A 110 -16.82 -10.12 -11.68
C PRO A 110 -18.25 -9.64 -11.41
N MET A 111 -18.52 -8.38 -11.75
CA MET A 111 -19.82 -7.74 -11.52
C MET A 111 -20.95 -8.37 -12.35
N ASP A 112 -20.62 -9.19 -13.35
CA ASP A 112 -21.56 -9.93 -14.16
C ASP A 112 -21.70 -11.36 -13.61
N TYR A 113 -22.89 -11.70 -13.11
CA TYR A 113 -23.19 -12.96 -12.41
C TYR A 113 -23.09 -14.23 -13.28
N ASN A 114 -22.80 -14.07 -14.57
CA ASN A 114 -22.48 -15.16 -15.48
C ASN A 114 -20.98 -15.45 -15.45
N LEU A 115 -20.48 -15.93 -14.31
CA LEU A 115 -19.19 -16.61 -14.27
C LEU A 115 -19.29 -17.90 -15.11
N ASN A 116 -18.82 -17.84 -16.35
CA ASN A 116 -18.57 -19.05 -17.12
C ASN A 116 -17.37 -19.77 -16.50
N VAL A 117 -17.19 -21.06 -16.84
CA VAL A 117 -15.98 -21.80 -16.43
C VAL A 117 -14.72 -21.03 -16.83
N GLU A 118 -14.77 -20.31 -17.96
CA GLU A 118 -13.69 -19.48 -18.49
C GLU A 118 -13.41 -18.23 -17.63
N ASP A 119 -14.39 -17.73 -16.88
CA ASP A 119 -14.25 -16.56 -15.99
C ASP A 119 -13.73 -16.95 -14.59
N THR A 120 -13.59 -18.25 -14.32
CA THR A 120 -13.02 -18.71 -13.04
C THR A 120 -11.51 -18.56 -13.07
N LEU A 121 -10.96 -17.91 -12.04
CA LEU A 121 -9.52 -17.93 -11.81
C LEU A 121 -9.06 -19.39 -11.76
N TRP A 122 -8.00 -19.70 -12.51
CA TRP A 122 -7.45 -21.06 -12.56
C TRP A 122 -7.06 -21.59 -11.17
N CYS A 123 -6.74 -20.70 -10.24
CA CYS A 123 -6.46 -21.06 -8.86
C CYS A 123 -6.97 -20.00 -7.85
N TYR A 124 -7.12 -20.42 -6.59
CA TYR A 124 -7.57 -19.56 -5.48
C TYR A 124 -6.38 -18.88 -4.77
N PRO A 125 -6.59 -17.76 -4.04
CA PRO A 125 -5.56 -17.15 -3.19
C PRO A 125 -4.92 -18.17 -2.23
N GLY A 126 -3.59 -18.22 -2.18
CA GLY A 126 -2.83 -19.20 -1.41
C GLY A 126 -2.55 -20.52 -2.13
N HIS A 127 -3.07 -20.71 -3.35
CA HIS A 127 -2.57 -21.75 -4.24
C HIS A 127 -1.17 -21.41 -4.73
N PHE A 128 -0.34 -22.41 -5.02
CA PHE A 128 1.07 -22.22 -5.44
C PHE A 128 1.27 -21.49 -6.78
N TYR A 129 0.19 -21.33 -7.57
CA TYR A 129 0.16 -20.52 -8.79
C TYR A 129 -0.45 -19.12 -8.59
N SER A 130 -0.92 -18.83 -7.38
CA SER A 130 -1.48 -17.54 -7.03
C SER A 130 -0.37 -16.57 -6.64
N LEU A 131 -0.49 -15.32 -7.07
CA LEU A 131 0.34 -14.23 -6.55
C LEU A 131 -0.04 -13.87 -5.09
N TYR A 132 -1.22 -14.27 -4.63
CA TYR A 132 -1.61 -14.09 -3.24
C TYR A 132 -1.11 -15.29 -2.42
N PRO A 133 -0.25 -15.08 -1.41
CA PRO A 133 0.22 -16.16 -0.55
C PRO A 133 -0.91 -16.72 0.32
N SER A 134 -0.68 -17.92 0.85
CA SER A 134 -1.56 -18.55 1.85
C SER A 134 -1.38 -17.83 3.18
N LEU A 135 -2.47 -17.38 3.82
CA LEU A 135 -2.41 -16.77 5.16
C LEU A 135 -1.81 -17.72 6.20
N ARG A 136 -2.08 -19.02 6.04
CA ARG A 136 -1.47 -20.05 6.88
C ARG A 136 0.04 -20.09 6.67
N ASP A 137 0.49 -20.03 5.42
CA ASP A 137 1.91 -20.05 5.09
C ASP A 137 2.62 -18.81 5.61
N ILE A 138 2.01 -17.63 5.47
CA ILE A 138 2.55 -16.38 6.04
C ILE A 138 2.78 -16.58 7.54
N ARG A 139 1.74 -16.92 8.30
CA ARG A 139 1.84 -17.07 9.76
C ARG A 139 2.84 -18.15 10.19
N GLU A 140 2.90 -19.27 9.48
CA GLU A 140 3.82 -20.37 9.82
C GLU A 140 5.29 -20.10 9.41
N LYS A 141 5.51 -19.27 8.37
CA LYS A 141 6.84 -19.06 7.78
C LYS A 141 7.44 -17.70 8.10
N TYR A 142 6.65 -16.69 8.47
CA TYR A 142 7.14 -15.35 8.77
C TYR A 142 8.16 -15.36 9.91
N ASP A 143 7.84 -16.05 11.01
CA ASP A 143 8.78 -16.23 12.13
C ASP A 143 10.03 -17.02 11.75
N LYS A 144 10.00 -17.80 10.66
CA LYS A 144 11.14 -18.56 10.15
C LYS A 144 11.99 -17.71 9.21
N SER A 145 11.39 -16.87 8.37
CA SER A 145 12.14 -15.90 7.52
C SER A 145 12.83 -14.85 8.39
N ALA A 146 12.15 -14.33 9.42
CA ALA A 146 12.76 -13.45 10.43
C ALA A 146 13.93 -14.11 11.19
N LYS A 147 13.99 -15.45 11.26
CA LYS A 147 15.13 -16.18 11.84
C LYS A 147 16.27 -16.41 10.84
N ASN A 148 15.99 -16.46 9.54
CA ASN A 148 17.02 -16.56 8.49
C ASN A 148 17.89 -15.29 8.41
N GLU A 149 17.41 -14.15 8.92
CA GLU A 149 18.22 -12.94 9.21
C GLU A 149 19.56 -13.25 9.88
N LYS A 150 19.58 -14.23 10.78
CA LYS A 150 20.77 -14.59 11.57
C LYS A 150 21.76 -15.48 10.82
N SER A 151 21.36 -16.02 9.66
CA SER A 151 22.20 -16.91 8.85
C SER A 151 23.04 -16.19 7.79
N GLY A 152 22.79 -14.90 7.55
CA GLY A 152 23.48 -14.09 6.54
C GLY A 152 23.08 -14.37 5.09
N LEU A 153 22.33 -15.45 4.84
CA LEU A 153 21.86 -15.87 3.50
C LEU A 153 21.05 -14.78 2.76
N ASP A 154 20.40 -13.87 3.50
CA ASP A 154 19.61 -12.80 2.90
C ASP A 154 20.43 -11.63 2.30
N GLN A 155 21.76 -11.64 2.51
CA GLN A 155 22.68 -10.64 1.97
C GLN A 155 23.56 -11.19 0.83
N ASP A 156 23.48 -12.48 0.52
CA ASP A 156 24.35 -13.10 -0.47
C ASP A 156 24.22 -12.43 -1.84
N GLY A 157 25.32 -11.88 -2.33
CA GLY A 157 25.39 -11.21 -3.63
C GLY A 157 24.95 -9.74 -3.64
N ILE A 158 24.61 -9.14 -2.50
CA ILE A 158 24.33 -7.70 -2.37
C ILE A 158 25.28 -7.07 -1.36
N ASP A 159 26.21 -6.23 -1.84
CA ASP A 159 27.07 -5.43 -0.97
C ASP A 159 26.29 -4.21 -0.45
N LEU A 160 25.83 -4.27 0.80
CA LEU A 160 25.10 -3.19 1.48
C LEU A 160 25.98 -1.99 1.83
N LYS A 161 27.32 -2.11 1.87
CA LYS A 161 28.23 -0.99 2.18
C LYS A 161 27.91 -0.22 3.48
N PRO A 162 27.75 -0.89 4.64
CA PRO A 162 27.33 -0.25 5.88
C PRO A 162 28.23 0.94 6.27
N GLU A 163 29.53 0.86 6.05
CA GLU A 163 30.48 1.94 6.40
C GLU A 163 30.19 3.23 5.63
N LYS A 164 29.85 3.11 4.33
CA LYS A 164 29.50 4.29 3.51
C LYS A 164 28.16 4.88 3.92
N GLN A 165 27.20 4.01 4.26
CA GLN A 165 25.90 4.45 4.73
C GLN A 165 26.01 5.17 6.09
N LEU A 166 26.86 4.69 7.00
CA LEU A 166 27.13 5.34 8.29
C LEU A 166 27.80 6.71 8.15
N VAL A 167 28.71 6.88 7.17
CA VAL A 167 29.27 8.20 6.85
C VAL A 167 28.18 9.16 6.36
N LEU A 168 27.21 8.66 5.58
CA LEU A 168 26.08 9.47 5.14
C LEU A 168 25.15 9.81 6.31
N LEU A 169 24.86 8.85 7.20
CA LEU A 169 24.06 9.06 8.41
C LEU A 169 24.68 10.11 9.33
N ASP A 170 26.01 10.10 9.53
CA ASP A 170 26.71 11.11 10.33
C ASP A 170 26.50 12.54 9.77
N LYS A 171 26.49 12.70 8.44
CA LYS A 171 26.16 13.98 7.81
C LYS A 171 24.72 14.39 8.07
N MET A 172 23.78 13.44 8.00
CA MET A 172 22.37 13.71 8.31
C MET A 172 22.18 14.12 9.78
N ASN A 173 22.83 13.42 10.72
CA ASN A 173 22.78 13.75 12.14
C ASN A 173 23.22 15.18 12.44
N LYS A 174 24.29 15.65 11.77
CA LYS A 174 24.78 17.04 11.90
C LYS A 174 23.78 18.10 11.43
N MET A 175 22.80 17.70 10.61
CA MET A 175 21.76 18.58 10.08
C MET A 175 20.43 18.42 10.80
N PHE A 176 20.33 17.49 11.75
CA PHE A 176 19.06 17.10 12.36
C PHE A 176 18.36 18.24 13.09
N ASP A 177 19.12 19.04 13.85
CA ASP A 177 18.54 20.14 14.63
C ASP A 177 17.90 21.23 13.75
N ASP A 178 18.45 21.42 12.54
CA ASP A 178 17.98 22.36 11.52
C ASP A 178 16.88 21.77 10.60
N ALA A 179 16.49 20.51 10.81
CA ALA A 179 15.43 19.88 10.02
C ALA A 179 14.07 20.59 10.21
N PRO A 180 13.17 20.54 9.21
CA PRO A 180 11.84 21.12 9.29
C PRO A 180 11.10 20.62 10.53
N LYS A 181 10.52 21.56 11.29
CA LYS A 181 9.62 21.22 12.40
C LYS A 181 8.22 20.94 11.84
N TRP A 182 8.09 19.84 11.13
CA TRP A 182 6.81 19.38 10.58
C TRP A 182 5.85 19.03 11.71
N LEU A 183 4.70 19.69 11.70
CA LEU A 183 3.68 19.57 12.73
C LEU A 183 2.76 18.38 12.46
N ASP A 184 2.11 17.90 13.52
CA ASP A 184 1.10 16.85 13.43
C ASP A 184 -0.10 17.30 12.58
N LEU A 185 -0.68 16.36 11.85
CA LEU A 185 -1.88 16.58 11.01
C LEU A 185 -3.03 17.29 11.75
N LYS A 186 -3.14 17.10 13.06
CA LYS A 186 -4.20 17.65 13.91
C LYS A 186 -3.96 19.12 14.30
N GLU A 187 -2.75 19.63 14.13
CA GLU A 187 -2.40 21.00 14.49
C GLU A 187 -2.76 21.99 13.38
N GLN A 188 -3.79 22.80 13.62
CA GLN A 188 -4.30 23.77 12.63
C GLN A 188 -3.56 25.12 12.63
N SER A 189 -2.70 25.38 13.61
CA SER A 189 -2.26 26.73 13.97
C SER A 189 -1.17 27.32 13.07
N ARG A 190 -0.47 26.52 12.24
CA ARG A 190 0.53 27.02 11.28
C ARG A 190 0.55 26.23 9.97
N LYS A 191 0.11 26.86 8.88
CA LYS A 191 0.12 26.29 7.50
C LYS A 191 1.44 26.49 6.75
N ARG A 192 2.56 26.70 7.45
CA ARG A 192 3.86 26.95 6.79
C ARG A 192 4.26 25.79 5.88
N TYR A 193 4.23 24.58 6.42
CA TYR A 193 4.65 23.37 5.73
C TYR A 193 3.46 22.64 5.10
N ARG A 194 3.70 22.07 3.91
CA ARG A 194 2.78 21.18 3.19
C ARG A 194 2.77 19.80 3.85
N TYR A 195 3.93 19.26 4.21
CA TYR A 195 4.03 17.96 4.85
C TYR A 195 3.44 18.02 6.26
N LYS A 196 2.81 16.92 6.65
CA LYS A 196 2.15 16.76 7.95
C LYS A 196 2.56 15.43 8.57
N LYS A 197 3.07 15.51 9.79
CA LYS A 197 3.43 14.34 10.60
C LYS A 197 2.16 13.54 10.94
N GLY A 198 2.29 12.22 10.98
CA GLY A 198 1.20 11.30 11.27
C GLY A 198 0.25 11.07 10.10
N ASN A 199 0.64 11.45 8.88
CA ASN A 199 -0.08 11.06 7.69
C ASN A 199 -0.02 9.54 7.47
N THR A 200 -0.92 9.03 6.64
CA THR A 200 -1.15 7.59 6.52
C THR A 200 -0.26 6.89 5.48
N ALA A 201 0.58 7.64 4.75
CA ALA A 201 1.25 7.12 3.56
C ALA A 201 2.78 7.31 3.53
N PHE A 202 3.34 8.35 4.15
CA PHE A 202 4.77 8.64 4.12
C PHE A 202 5.28 9.07 5.50
N GLY A 203 5.96 8.16 6.18
CA GLY A 203 6.41 8.31 7.57
C GLY A 203 7.35 9.49 7.80
N LEU A 204 7.45 9.93 9.06
CA LEU A 204 8.31 11.06 9.44
C LEU A 204 9.79 10.70 9.24
N SER A 205 10.20 9.49 9.61
CA SER A 205 11.58 9.06 9.39
C SER A 205 11.97 9.10 7.91
N ASP A 206 11.09 8.68 7.00
CA ASP A 206 11.36 8.69 5.55
C ASP A 206 11.39 10.12 5.00
N ALA A 207 10.48 10.98 5.46
CA ALA A 207 10.48 12.38 5.10
C ALA A 207 11.76 13.11 5.52
N LEU A 208 12.31 12.79 6.70
CA LEU A 208 13.59 13.32 7.16
C LEU A 208 14.75 12.83 6.31
N VAL A 209 14.80 11.53 5.97
CA VAL A 209 15.82 10.99 5.06
C VAL A 209 15.77 11.69 3.69
N LEU A 210 14.58 11.81 3.12
CA LEU A 210 14.37 12.54 1.85
C LEU A 210 14.86 13.98 1.96
N HIS A 211 14.48 14.71 3.02
CA HIS A 211 14.93 16.06 3.28
C HIS A 211 16.47 16.18 3.31
N PHE A 212 17.14 15.30 4.05
CA PHE A 212 18.61 15.35 4.14
C PHE A 212 19.29 14.95 2.83
N ILE A 213 18.78 13.96 2.10
CA ILE A 213 19.33 13.60 0.79
C ILE A 213 19.23 14.76 -0.19
N LEU A 214 18.07 15.42 -0.27
CA LEU A 214 17.89 16.59 -1.14
C LEU A 214 18.92 17.69 -0.82
N ARG A 215 19.15 17.98 0.46
CA ARG A 215 20.13 19.01 0.87
C ARG A 215 21.59 18.60 0.66
N LEU A 216 21.91 17.33 0.88
CA LEU A 216 23.29 16.83 0.78
C LEU A 216 23.75 16.66 -0.67
N TYR A 217 22.83 16.28 -1.56
CA TYR A 217 23.14 16.07 -2.97
C TYR A 217 22.80 17.25 -3.86
N ALA A 218 21.88 18.13 -3.42
CA ALA A 218 21.45 19.32 -4.16
C ALA A 218 21.17 19.00 -5.65
N PRO A 219 20.27 18.05 -5.95
CA PRO A 219 19.93 17.69 -7.33
C PRO A 219 19.43 18.91 -8.10
N ASN A 220 19.71 18.96 -9.41
CA ASN A 220 19.10 19.98 -10.26
C ASN A 220 17.64 19.61 -10.53
N ARG A 221 17.35 18.32 -10.63
CA ARG A 221 16.03 17.79 -10.98
C ARG A 221 15.65 16.58 -10.14
N ILE A 222 14.37 16.51 -9.78
CA ILE A 222 13.73 15.32 -9.24
C ILE A 222 12.48 14.96 -10.06
N ILE A 223 12.38 13.70 -10.45
CA ILE A 223 11.17 13.11 -11.01
C ILE A 223 10.61 12.12 -9.97
N GLU A 224 9.40 12.36 -9.51
CA GLU A 224 8.70 11.54 -8.53
C GLU A 224 7.55 10.77 -9.20
N VAL A 225 7.56 9.44 -9.07
CA VAL A 225 6.55 8.51 -9.59
C VAL A 225 5.69 8.02 -8.44
N GLY A 226 4.41 8.35 -8.48
CA GLY A 226 3.51 8.28 -7.33
C GLY A 226 3.70 9.50 -6.44
N SER A 227 2.62 10.26 -6.19
CA SER A 227 2.72 11.57 -5.53
C SER A 227 1.76 11.74 -4.35
N GLY A 228 2.17 12.55 -3.37
CA GLY A 228 1.42 12.77 -2.14
C GLY A 228 2.25 13.45 -1.06
N PHE A 229 2.39 12.78 0.09
CA PHE A 229 3.09 13.37 1.24
C PHE A 229 4.62 13.42 1.04
N SER A 230 5.21 12.50 0.30
CA SER A 230 6.60 12.63 -0.21
C SER A 230 6.79 13.93 -0.98
N SER A 231 5.88 14.23 -1.91
CA SER A 231 5.87 15.46 -2.70
C SER A 231 5.81 16.70 -1.81
N ALA A 232 4.99 16.67 -0.76
CA ALA A 232 4.89 17.75 0.21
C ALA A 232 6.22 18.00 0.95
N ALA A 233 6.92 16.94 1.34
CA ALA A 233 8.24 17.02 1.98
C ALA A 233 9.33 17.53 1.01
N THR A 234 9.29 17.08 -0.26
CA THR A 234 10.15 17.55 -1.35
C THR A 234 9.99 19.06 -1.55
N LEU A 235 8.75 19.54 -1.70
CA LEU A 235 8.46 20.95 -1.95
C LEU A 235 8.78 21.84 -0.75
N ASP A 236 8.52 21.39 0.48
CA ASP A 236 8.92 22.13 1.67
C ASP A 236 10.45 22.25 1.79
N THR A 237 11.18 21.17 1.45
CA THR A 237 12.64 21.20 1.45
C THR A 237 13.17 22.15 0.38
N ASN A 238 12.63 22.07 -0.84
CA ASN A 238 13.03 22.93 -1.94
C ASN A 238 12.77 24.42 -1.63
N GLU A 239 11.58 24.75 -1.13
CA GLU A 239 11.17 26.13 -0.82
C GLU A 239 12.03 26.74 0.29
N TYR A 240 12.21 26.03 1.41
CA TYR A 240 12.78 26.62 2.62
C TYR A 240 14.28 26.40 2.80
N TYR A 241 14.88 25.44 2.09
CA TYR A 241 16.27 25.04 2.31
C TYR A 241 17.12 25.06 1.04
N MET A 242 16.50 25.17 -0.14
CA MET A 242 17.20 25.15 -1.43
C MET A 242 16.83 26.33 -2.33
N ASN A 243 16.13 27.35 -1.81
CA ASN A 243 15.73 28.55 -2.53
C ASN A 243 14.93 28.27 -3.82
N ASN A 244 14.17 27.17 -3.88
CA ASN A 244 13.48 26.68 -5.08
C ASN A 244 14.41 26.47 -6.29
N ALA A 245 15.67 26.08 -6.06
CA ALA A 245 16.64 25.87 -7.13
C ALA A 245 16.47 24.54 -7.86
N MET A 246 15.75 23.57 -7.28
CA MET A 246 15.52 22.25 -7.87
C MET A 246 14.23 22.25 -8.72
N GLU A 247 14.32 21.69 -9.93
CA GLU A 247 13.17 21.37 -10.79
C GLU A 247 12.46 20.12 -10.26
N VAL A 248 11.13 20.20 -10.16
CA VAL A 248 10.31 19.14 -9.56
C VAL A 248 9.22 18.69 -10.52
N GLU A 249 9.19 17.39 -10.79
CA GLU A 249 8.20 16.77 -11.66
C GLU A 249 7.52 15.59 -10.98
N PHE A 250 6.20 15.48 -11.17
CA PHE A 250 5.36 14.43 -10.60
C PHE A 250 4.66 13.65 -11.70
N ILE A 251 4.75 12.33 -11.66
CA ILE A 251 4.02 11.40 -12.52
C ILE A 251 3.00 10.68 -11.64
N GLU A 252 1.72 11.03 -11.82
CA GLU A 252 0.64 10.52 -10.99
C GLU A 252 -0.68 10.49 -11.79
N PRO A 253 -1.22 9.32 -12.16
CA PRO A 253 -2.49 9.24 -12.89
C PRO A 253 -3.69 9.80 -12.11
N TYR A 254 -3.61 9.86 -10.77
CA TYR A 254 -4.68 10.31 -9.89
C TYR A 254 -4.20 11.41 -8.90
N PRO A 255 -3.89 12.63 -9.38
CA PRO A 255 -3.16 13.64 -8.61
C PRO A 255 -4.03 14.44 -7.63
N GLN A 256 -5.21 13.94 -7.24
CA GLN A 256 -6.13 14.69 -6.38
C GLN A 256 -5.53 14.98 -5.00
N LEU A 257 -4.80 14.02 -4.42
CA LEU A 257 -4.08 14.24 -3.17
C LEU A 257 -2.99 15.31 -3.34
N LEU A 258 -2.16 15.21 -4.38
CA LEU A 258 -1.12 16.19 -4.67
C LEU A 258 -1.70 17.61 -4.81
N TYR A 259 -2.77 17.78 -5.59
CA TYR A 259 -3.44 19.08 -5.74
C TYR A 259 -3.97 19.65 -4.42
N SER A 260 -4.34 18.80 -3.47
CA SER A 260 -4.76 19.25 -2.15
C SER A 260 -3.61 19.69 -1.23
N LEU A 261 -2.38 19.25 -1.52
CA LEU A 261 -1.19 19.50 -0.71
C LEU A 261 -0.36 20.70 -1.19
N ILE A 262 -0.35 20.97 -2.49
CA ILE A 262 0.41 22.08 -3.07
C ILE A 262 -0.21 23.45 -2.72
N LYS A 263 0.64 24.47 -2.62
CA LYS A 263 0.25 25.86 -2.35
C LYS A 263 -0.07 26.59 -3.65
N LYS A 264 -0.77 27.72 -3.52
CA LYS A 264 -0.94 28.67 -4.62
C LYS A 264 0.44 29.15 -5.10
N GLY A 265 0.70 29.01 -6.40
CA GLY A 265 1.99 29.36 -7.04
C GLY A 265 2.89 28.16 -7.32
N ASP A 266 2.67 27.00 -6.69
CA ASP A 266 3.46 25.79 -6.97
C ASP A 266 3.21 25.28 -8.40
N ASN A 267 1.97 25.38 -8.90
CA ASN A 267 1.59 24.98 -10.26
C ASN A 267 2.39 25.68 -11.37
N GLU A 268 3.01 26.84 -11.08
CA GLU A 268 3.84 27.57 -12.03
C GLU A 268 5.31 27.08 -12.02
N ARG A 269 5.68 26.27 -11.02
CA ARG A 269 7.06 25.83 -10.76
C ARG A 269 7.26 24.33 -10.88
N VAL A 270 6.20 23.55 -10.72
CA VAL A 270 6.25 22.09 -10.80
C VAL A 270 5.59 21.61 -12.08
N LYS A 271 6.08 20.50 -12.63
CA LYS A 271 5.43 19.82 -13.75
C LYS A 271 4.66 18.61 -13.22
N ILE A 272 3.40 18.46 -13.60
CA ILE A 272 2.56 17.34 -13.18
C ILE A 272 2.08 16.62 -14.43
N TYR A 273 2.39 15.33 -14.54
CA TYR A 273 1.91 14.43 -15.58
C TYR A 273 0.77 13.58 -15.00
N PRO A 274 -0.50 13.91 -15.30
CA PRO A 274 -1.66 13.14 -14.86
C PRO A 274 -1.83 11.87 -15.70
N GLN A 275 -0.79 11.04 -15.75
CA GLN A 275 -0.66 9.89 -16.65
C GLN A 275 -0.03 8.70 -15.93
N LYS A 276 -0.26 7.50 -16.44
CA LYS A 276 0.42 6.30 -15.93
C LYS A 276 1.90 6.32 -16.33
N LEU A 277 2.76 5.73 -15.50
CA LEU A 277 4.21 5.70 -15.76
C LEU A 277 4.57 5.16 -17.14
N GLN A 278 3.88 4.11 -17.59
CA GLN A 278 4.12 3.43 -18.86
C GLN A 278 3.81 4.30 -20.08
N GLU A 279 3.05 5.39 -19.91
CA GLU A 279 2.67 6.32 -20.97
C GLU A 279 3.65 7.50 -21.08
N ILE A 280 4.55 7.66 -20.11
CA ILE A 280 5.54 8.73 -20.09
C ILE A 280 6.68 8.39 -21.07
N PRO A 281 7.05 9.32 -21.98
CA PRO A 281 8.18 9.11 -22.88
C PRO A 281 9.49 8.82 -22.13
N LEU A 282 10.23 7.78 -22.56
CA LEU A 282 11.50 7.40 -21.94
C LEU A 282 12.56 8.52 -21.94
N ASP A 283 12.49 9.45 -22.90
CA ASP A 283 13.44 10.56 -23.01
C ASP A 283 13.46 11.45 -21.78
N ILE A 284 12.31 11.61 -21.10
CA ILE A 284 12.22 12.34 -19.82
C ILE A 284 13.17 11.75 -18.77
N PHE A 285 13.31 10.42 -18.72
CA PHE A 285 14.22 9.76 -17.78
C PHE A 285 15.68 9.76 -18.26
N ARG A 286 15.92 9.74 -19.57
CA ARG A 286 17.28 9.85 -20.16
C ARG A 286 17.93 11.22 -19.92
N GLU A 287 17.11 12.23 -19.67
CA GLU A 287 17.56 13.57 -19.34
C GLU A 287 18.12 13.68 -17.91
N LEU A 288 17.76 12.78 -16.98
CA LEU A 288 18.31 12.79 -15.63
C LEU A 288 19.84 12.61 -15.66
N LYS A 289 20.57 13.51 -15.00
CA LYS A 289 22.03 13.53 -14.95
C LYS A 289 22.55 13.11 -13.59
N LYS A 290 23.87 12.98 -13.50
CA LYS A 290 24.57 12.67 -12.25
C LYS A 290 24.12 13.61 -11.13
N GLY A 291 23.65 13.03 -10.03
CA GLY A 291 23.17 13.76 -8.86
C GLY A 291 21.67 14.03 -8.88
N ASP A 292 20.99 13.95 -10.03
CA ASP A 292 19.53 14.05 -10.11
C ASP A 292 18.85 12.80 -9.55
N ILE A 293 17.57 12.95 -9.21
CA ILE A 293 16.81 11.93 -8.47
C ILE A 293 15.64 11.42 -9.30
N LEU A 294 15.50 10.10 -9.34
CA LEU A 294 14.26 9.40 -9.64
C LEU A 294 13.69 8.83 -8.33
N PHE A 295 12.53 9.33 -7.90
CA PHE A 295 11.86 8.86 -6.68
C PHE A 295 10.69 7.95 -7.05
N ILE A 296 10.70 6.70 -6.54
CA ILE A 296 9.69 5.69 -6.86
C ILE A 296 8.90 5.33 -5.60
N ASP A 297 7.60 5.63 -5.64
CA ASP A 297 6.58 5.12 -4.71
C ASP A 297 5.34 4.71 -5.53
N SER A 298 5.51 3.63 -6.28
CA SER A 298 4.61 3.23 -7.37
C SER A 298 3.53 2.24 -6.90
N THR A 299 3.02 1.37 -7.79
CA THR A 299 2.00 0.38 -7.38
C THR A 299 2.53 -0.80 -6.55
N HIS A 300 3.86 -0.98 -6.45
CA HIS A 300 4.53 -2.05 -5.70
C HIS A 300 4.26 -3.49 -6.20
N VAL A 301 3.59 -3.64 -7.35
CA VAL A 301 3.17 -4.96 -7.90
C VAL A 301 3.70 -5.18 -9.32
N SER A 302 4.64 -6.10 -9.44
CA SER A 302 5.03 -6.74 -10.68
C SER A 302 4.00 -7.76 -11.16
N LYS A 303 3.41 -7.45 -12.32
CA LYS A 303 2.52 -8.31 -13.11
C LYS A 303 2.46 -7.82 -14.56
N PHE A 304 1.71 -8.51 -15.42
CA PHE A 304 1.45 -8.06 -16.79
C PHE A 304 0.97 -6.60 -16.82
N GLY A 305 1.65 -5.76 -17.60
CA GLY A 305 1.34 -4.34 -17.76
C GLY A 305 1.67 -3.44 -16.55
N SER A 306 2.34 -3.95 -15.50
CA SER A 306 2.71 -3.14 -14.33
C SER A 306 3.74 -2.06 -14.63
N ASP A 307 3.68 -0.98 -13.86
CA ASP A 307 4.65 0.11 -13.83
C ASP A 307 5.98 -0.35 -13.24
N VAL A 308 5.96 -1.25 -12.24
CA VAL A 308 7.15 -1.90 -11.70
C VAL A 308 7.96 -2.59 -12.79
N ASN A 309 7.33 -3.42 -13.63
CA ASN A 309 8.06 -4.06 -14.74
C ASN A 309 8.59 -3.03 -15.75
N TYR A 310 7.81 -1.99 -16.05
CA TYR A 310 8.26 -0.93 -16.95
C TYR A 310 9.49 -0.18 -16.40
N LEU A 311 9.47 0.14 -15.10
CA LEU A 311 10.57 0.76 -14.38
C LEU A 311 11.85 -0.08 -14.49
N PHE A 312 11.78 -1.37 -14.12
CA PHE A 312 12.96 -2.24 -14.10
C PHE A 312 13.49 -2.56 -15.49
N PHE A 313 12.61 -2.75 -16.50
CA PHE A 313 13.02 -3.21 -17.83
C PHE A 313 13.35 -2.08 -18.80
N HIS A 314 12.83 -0.87 -18.59
CA HIS A 314 12.99 0.23 -19.54
C HIS A 314 13.58 1.50 -18.94
N ILE A 315 13.14 1.91 -17.74
CA ILE A 315 13.62 3.16 -17.13
C ILE A 315 15.00 2.99 -16.51
N LEU A 316 15.19 2.08 -15.53
CA LEU A 316 16.49 1.91 -14.85
C LEU A 316 17.66 1.67 -15.83
N PRO A 317 17.50 0.84 -16.89
CA PRO A 317 18.58 0.64 -17.85
C PRO A 317 19.00 1.91 -18.60
N CYS A 318 18.07 2.85 -18.86
CA CYS A 318 18.37 4.05 -19.65
C CYS A 318 18.90 5.24 -18.84
N LEU A 319 18.89 5.17 -17.50
CA LEU A 319 19.39 6.24 -16.64
C LEU A 319 20.90 6.47 -16.83
N GLU A 320 21.35 7.72 -16.69
CA GLU A 320 22.78 8.05 -16.73
C GLU A 320 23.51 7.62 -15.46
N LYS A 321 24.84 7.49 -15.56
CA LYS A 321 25.68 7.19 -14.41
C LYS A 321 25.59 8.30 -13.36
N GLY A 322 25.49 7.91 -12.11
CA GLY A 322 25.41 8.80 -10.96
C GLY A 322 24.02 9.34 -10.64
N VAL A 323 22.98 8.98 -11.40
CA VAL A 323 21.58 9.22 -11.02
C VAL A 323 21.28 8.46 -9.72
N LEU A 324 20.58 9.12 -8.81
CA LEU A 324 20.11 8.53 -7.56
C LEU A 324 18.68 8.02 -7.76
N VAL A 325 18.39 6.84 -7.22
CA VAL A 325 17.05 6.25 -7.29
C VAL A 325 16.58 5.89 -5.89
N HIS A 326 15.38 6.34 -5.54
CA HIS A 326 14.69 5.94 -4.33
C HIS A 326 13.62 4.90 -4.66
N PHE A 327 13.52 3.88 -3.82
CA PHE A 327 12.38 2.98 -3.74
C PHE A 327 11.77 3.09 -2.35
N HIS A 328 10.47 3.35 -2.29
CA HIS A 328 9.71 3.36 -1.05
C HIS A 328 9.25 1.95 -0.66
N ASP A 329 8.85 1.76 0.60
CA ASP A 329 8.35 0.48 1.13
C ASP A 329 9.30 -0.72 0.93
N ILE A 330 10.61 -0.46 1.04
CA ILE A 330 11.64 -1.49 1.05
C ILE A 330 12.12 -1.72 2.48
N PHE A 331 12.08 -2.99 2.91
CA PHE A 331 12.39 -3.39 4.27
C PHE A 331 13.55 -4.37 4.29
N TYR A 332 14.40 -4.24 5.31
CA TYR A 332 15.45 -5.21 5.61
C TYR A 332 14.86 -6.33 6.49
N PRO A 333 15.16 -7.62 6.25
CA PRO A 333 16.17 -8.21 5.35
C PRO A 333 15.61 -8.62 3.96
N TRP A 334 14.89 -7.73 3.28
CA TRP A 334 14.18 -8.03 2.04
C TRP A 334 12.94 -8.92 2.24
N GLU A 335 12.09 -8.52 3.19
CA GLU A 335 10.76 -9.09 3.37
C GLU A 335 9.78 -8.01 3.85
N TYR A 336 8.51 -8.05 3.39
CA TYR A 336 7.49 -7.10 3.84
C TYR A 336 7.02 -7.38 5.27
N PRO A 337 6.49 -6.39 6.00
CA PRO A 337 5.84 -6.62 7.29
C PRO A 337 4.72 -7.68 7.20
N GLU A 338 4.59 -8.56 8.20
CA GLU A 338 3.61 -9.67 8.19
C GLU A 338 2.18 -9.18 7.87
N GLN A 339 1.75 -8.14 8.57
CA GLN A 339 0.43 -7.51 8.39
C GLN A 339 0.19 -7.00 6.96
N TRP A 340 1.24 -6.72 6.20
CA TRP A 340 1.15 -6.31 4.80
C TRP A 340 1.02 -7.53 3.91
N LEU A 341 1.81 -8.58 4.14
CA LEU A 341 1.68 -9.86 3.43
C LEU A 341 0.27 -10.46 3.58
N GLU A 342 -0.35 -10.31 4.75
CA GLU A 342 -1.72 -10.79 4.99
C GLU A 342 -2.80 -10.03 4.19
N LYS A 343 -2.51 -8.80 3.76
CA LYS A 343 -3.52 -7.89 3.17
C LYS A 343 -3.18 -7.44 1.75
N ARG A 344 -1.96 -7.64 1.30
CA ARG A 344 -1.40 -7.14 0.03
C ARG A 344 -0.57 -8.24 -0.62
N ALA A 345 -0.46 -8.17 -1.95
CA ALA A 345 0.42 -9.03 -2.73
C ALA A 345 1.50 -8.19 -3.43
N TRP A 346 2.16 -7.32 -2.67
CA TRP A 346 3.29 -6.53 -3.15
C TRP A 346 4.51 -7.43 -3.33
N ASN A 347 5.29 -7.15 -4.38
CA ASN A 347 6.44 -7.98 -4.76
C ASN A 347 7.58 -7.16 -5.39
N GLU A 348 7.50 -5.81 -5.40
CA GLU A 348 8.57 -4.93 -5.89
C GLU A 348 9.88 -5.12 -5.11
N LEU A 349 9.80 -5.29 -3.79
CA LEU A 349 10.96 -5.52 -2.94
C LEU A 349 11.74 -6.78 -3.36
N TYR A 350 11.05 -7.87 -3.72
CA TYR A 350 11.72 -9.09 -4.17
C TYR A 350 12.36 -8.91 -5.54
N MET A 351 11.71 -8.15 -6.44
CA MET A 351 12.31 -7.77 -7.72
C MET A 351 13.55 -6.91 -7.53
N LEU A 352 13.51 -5.93 -6.62
CA LEU A 352 14.64 -5.07 -6.30
C LEU A 352 15.82 -5.89 -5.73
N ARG A 353 15.54 -6.81 -4.80
CA ARG A 353 16.53 -7.75 -4.27
C ARG A 353 17.20 -8.53 -5.40
N ALA A 354 16.41 -9.16 -6.28
CA ALA A 354 16.91 -9.92 -7.41
C ALA A 354 17.69 -9.04 -8.40
N PHE A 355 17.25 -7.81 -8.63
CA PHE A 355 17.92 -6.84 -9.51
C PHE A 355 19.28 -6.39 -8.97
N LEU A 356 19.43 -6.27 -7.66
CA LEU A 356 20.69 -5.89 -7.01
C LEU A 356 21.67 -7.06 -6.88
N GLN A 357 21.16 -8.28 -6.74
CA GLN A 357 21.97 -9.48 -6.52
C GLN A 357 22.92 -9.74 -7.69
N GLY A 358 24.22 -9.59 -7.44
CA GLY A 358 25.26 -9.73 -8.46
C GLY A 358 25.37 -8.56 -9.45
N ASN A 359 24.53 -7.54 -9.32
CA ASN A 359 24.51 -6.40 -10.22
C ASN A 359 25.56 -5.35 -9.83
N LYS A 360 26.59 -5.24 -10.67
CA LYS A 360 27.73 -4.34 -10.41
C LYS A 360 27.48 -2.91 -10.86
N GLU A 361 26.46 -2.64 -11.67
CA GLU A 361 26.15 -1.28 -12.16
C GLU A 361 25.48 -0.41 -11.10
N TRP A 362 24.92 -1.03 -10.05
CA TRP A 362 24.21 -0.34 -8.99
C TRP A 362 24.90 -0.53 -7.63
N GLU A 363 24.74 0.44 -6.75
CA GLU A 363 25.12 0.31 -5.34
C GLU A 363 24.03 0.86 -4.42
N PRO A 364 23.74 0.17 -3.31
CA PRO A 364 23.04 0.78 -2.19
C PRO A 364 23.75 2.06 -1.73
N LEU A 365 22.97 3.12 -1.55
CA LEU A 365 23.43 4.41 -1.07
C LEU A 365 23.00 4.64 0.38
N PHE A 366 21.75 4.32 0.71
CA PHE A 366 21.18 4.45 2.04
C PHE A 366 19.97 3.54 2.19
N PHE A 367 19.99 2.63 3.16
CA PHE A 367 18.90 1.71 3.45
C PHE A 367 18.43 1.96 4.88
N ASN A 368 17.41 2.80 5.03
CA ASN A 368 17.04 3.36 6.32
C ASN A 368 16.56 2.26 7.30
N HIS A 369 15.74 1.31 6.84
CA HIS A 369 15.27 0.21 7.68
C HIS A 369 16.43 -0.68 8.18
N TYR A 370 17.40 -0.96 7.30
CA TYR A 370 18.61 -1.71 7.67
C TYR A 370 19.43 -0.97 8.75
N LEU A 371 19.70 0.32 8.54
CA LEU A 371 20.47 1.12 9.50
C LEU A 371 19.75 1.27 10.84
N ALA A 372 18.44 1.51 10.84
CA ALA A 372 17.65 1.59 12.07
C ALA A 372 17.63 0.25 12.82
N THR A 373 17.66 -0.88 12.11
CA THR A 373 17.69 -2.22 12.72
C THR A 373 19.07 -2.55 13.30
N ALA A 374 20.14 -2.30 12.55
CA ALA A 374 21.50 -2.75 12.90
C ALA A 374 22.34 -1.69 13.64
N TYR A 375 22.02 -0.41 13.49
CA TYR A 375 22.85 0.72 13.94
C TYR A 375 22.00 1.85 14.55
N LYS A 376 20.92 1.51 15.26
CA LYS A 376 20.01 2.48 15.90
C LYS A 376 20.76 3.51 16.75
N ASP A 377 21.77 3.08 17.50
CA ASP A 377 22.59 3.92 18.38
C ASP A 377 23.40 4.99 17.63
N LYS A 378 23.54 4.85 16.31
CA LYS A 378 24.25 5.82 15.45
C LYS A 378 23.37 6.96 14.97
N TYR A 379 22.06 6.90 15.15
CA TYR A 379 21.16 8.01 14.84
C TYR A 379 21.26 9.11 15.90
N HIS A 380 20.93 10.33 15.52
CA HIS A 380 20.76 11.44 16.47
C HIS A 380 19.76 11.06 17.58
N GLU A 381 20.01 11.48 18.84
CA GLU A 381 19.24 11.05 20.02
C GLU A 381 17.74 11.32 19.89
N GLU A 382 17.35 12.47 19.35
CA GLU A 382 15.93 12.80 19.10
C GLU A 382 15.35 12.04 17.91
N TRP A 383 16.17 11.66 16.93
CA TRP A 383 15.72 10.84 15.81
C TRP A 383 15.37 9.43 16.30
N GLN A 384 16.16 8.89 17.23
CA GLN A 384 15.94 7.56 17.82
C GLN A 384 14.58 7.40 18.53
N LYS A 385 13.96 8.53 18.91
CA LYS A 385 12.67 8.60 19.61
C LYS A 385 11.47 8.66 18.66
N ILE A 386 11.69 8.74 17.36
CA ILE A 386 10.61 8.74 16.36
C ILE A 386 10.02 7.34 16.26
N ASP A 387 8.70 7.22 16.36
CA ASP A 387 7.97 5.94 16.40
C ASP A 387 8.23 5.06 15.16
N ASP A 388 8.37 5.69 13.98
CA ASP A 388 8.60 5.01 12.70
C ASP A 388 10.08 5.04 12.25
N LEU A 389 11.03 5.11 13.21
CA LEU A 389 12.46 5.08 12.90
C LEU A 389 12.80 3.91 11.96
N GLY A 390 13.44 4.24 10.84
CA GLY A 390 13.84 3.27 9.82
C GLY A 390 12.94 3.28 8.59
N GLY A 391 11.64 3.54 8.76
CA GLY A 391 10.68 3.68 7.65
C GLY A 391 10.81 2.61 6.55
N GLY A 392 10.47 2.98 5.32
CA GLY A 392 10.57 2.15 4.11
C GLY A 392 11.58 2.63 3.08
N SER A 393 12.42 3.62 3.40
CA SER A 393 13.33 4.24 2.41
C SER A 393 14.54 3.38 2.04
N PHE A 394 14.63 3.03 0.75
CA PHE A 394 15.84 2.51 0.13
C PHE A 394 16.33 3.42 -0.99
N TRP A 395 17.61 3.76 -0.96
CA TRP A 395 18.27 4.59 -1.96
C TRP A 395 19.41 3.82 -2.59
N MET A 396 19.54 3.92 -3.91
CA MET A 396 20.65 3.38 -4.68
C MET A 396 21.17 4.39 -5.71
N ARG A 397 22.35 4.11 -6.25
CA ARG A 397 22.98 4.94 -7.28
C ARG A 397 23.50 4.07 -8.42
N LYS A 398 23.34 4.56 -9.66
CA LYS A 398 23.99 3.97 -10.84
C LYS A 398 25.47 4.36 -10.88
N LYS A 399 26.39 3.42 -11.05
CA LYS A 399 27.85 3.64 -10.97
C LYS A 399 28.48 4.19 -12.24
#